data_AF-A0A9B0TRY8-F1
#
_entry.id   AF-A0A9B0TRY8-F1
#
_cell.length_a   1.000
_cell.length_b   1.000
_cell.length_c   1.000
_cell.angle_alpha   90.00
_cell.angle_beta   90.00
_cell.angle_gamma   90.00
#
_symmetry.space_group_name_H-M   'P 1'
#
loop_
_entity.id
_entity.type
_entity.pdbx_description
1 polymer ?
#
loop_
_entity_poly.entity_id
_entity_poly.type
_entity_poly.pdbx_seq_one_letter_code
_entity_poly.pdbx_strand_id
1 'polypeptide(L)'
;MGCCYSSENEDSDQDREERKLLLDPSSPPTKALNGTEPNYHSLPSARTDEQALLSSILAKTASNIIDVSAADSQGMEQHEYMDRARQYSNRLAVLSSSLTHWKKLPPLPSLTSQPHQVLASEPIPFSDLQQVSRIAAYAYSALSQIRVDAKEELVVQFGIP
;
A
#
# COMPACT_ATOMS: atom_id res chain seq x y z
N MET A 1 -14.42 -14.51 1.38
CA MET A 1 -13.69 -13.24 1.55
C MET A 1 -12.30 -13.46 0.96
N GLY A 2 -12.04 -12.93 -0.24
CA GLY A 2 -10.74 -13.07 -0.88
C GLY A 2 -10.51 -11.85 -1.76
N CYS A 3 -9.75 -10.89 -1.26
CA CYS A 3 -9.27 -9.75 -2.02
C CYS A 3 -7.87 -10.06 -2.57
N CYS A 4 -7.70 -9.78 -3.85
CA CYS A 4 -6.50 -9.96 -4.63
C CYS A 4 -5.39 -8.98 -4.20
N TYR A 5 -4.14 -9.44 -4.18
CA TYR A 5 -2.94 -8.63 -4.03
C TYR A 5 -2.17 -8.66 -5.36
N SER A 6 -2.01 -7.50 -5.99
CA SER A 6 -1.14 -7.32 -7.15
C SER A 6 0.20 -6.81 -6.66
N SER A 7 1.27 -7.60 -6.85
CA SER A 7 2.64 -7.15 -6.63
C SER A 7 3.19 -6.54 -7.92
N GLU A 8 3.45 -5.23 -7.91
CA GLU A 8 4.29 -4.58 -8.91
C GLU A 8 5.71 -4.57 -8.36
N ASN A 9 6.60 -5.33 -9.03
CA ASN A 9 8.02 -5.38 -8.74
C ASN A 9 8.71 -4.29 -9.58
N GLU A 10 9.31 -3.28 -8.96
CA GLU A 10 10.37 -2.48 -9.56
C GLU A 10 11.61 -2.59 -8.67
N ASP A 11 12.50 -3.50 -9.07
CA ASP A 11 13.89 -3.56 -8.63
C ASP A 11 14.66 -2.46 -9.37
N SER A 12 15.26 -1.52 -8.64
CA SER A 12 16.25 -0.59 -9.17
C SER A 12 17.18 -0.11 -8.06
N ASP A 13 18.29 -0.84 -7.92
CA ASP A 13 19.63 -0.37 -7.59
C ASP A 13 19.75 0.80 -6.58
N GLN A 14 19.88 0.47 -5.30
CA GLN A 14 20.45 1.41 -4.31
C GLN A 14 21.22 0.69 -3.20
N ASP A 15 22.18 -0.17 -3.57
CA ASP A 15 22.96 -0.97 -2.60
C ASP A 15 24.48 -0.81 -2.79
N ARG A 16 24.95 0.44 -2.99
CA ARG A 16 26.38 0.73 -3.22
C ARG A 16 27.03 1.77 -2.31
N GLU A 17 26.37 2.26 -1.26
CA GLU A 17 27.01 3.18 -0.30
C GLU A 17 27.20 2.63 1.13
N GLU A 18 26.77 1.39 1.45
CA GLU A 18 26.86 0.86 2.82
C GLU A 18 28.15 0.08 3.16
N ARG A 19 29.17 0.06 2.30
CA ARG A 19 30.43 -0.69 2.56
C ARG A 19 31.71 0.14 2.57
N LYS A 20 31.68 1.38 3.04
CA LYS A 20 32.93 2.10 3.32
C LYS A 20 33.45 1.74 4.71
N LEU A 21 34.43 0.84 4.70
CA LEU A 21 35.18 0.33 5.85
C LEU A 21 35.69 1.45 6.77
N LEU A 22 35.35 1.32 8.06
CA LEU A 22 35.99 1.97 9.19
C LEU A 22 37.46 1.54 9.25
N LEU A 23 38.38 2.51 9.32
CA LEU A 23 39.66 2.51 10.06
C LEU A 23 40.59 3.59 9.46
N ASP A 24 40.82 4.68 10.21
CA ASP A 24 42.09 5.39 10.16
C ASP A 24 42.45 5.87 11.59
N PRO A 25 43.56 5.40 12.20
CA PRO A 25 44.02 5.86 13.49
C PRO A 25 45.09 6.95 13.30
N SER A 26 44.73 8.22 13.44
CA SER A 26 45.73 9.27 13.66
C SER A 26 45.37 10.11 14.89
N SER A 27 45.96 9.74 16.03
CA SER A 27 45.98 10.54 17.26
C SER A 27 46.91 11.77 17.12
N PRO A 28 46.81 12.78 18.02
CA PRO A 28 47.25 14.17 17.79
C PRO A 28 48.69 14.44 18.27
N PRO A 29 49.32 15.58 17.91
CA PRO A 29 50.51 16.04 18.63
C PRO A 29 50.09 16.92 19.82
N THR A 30 50.38 16.43 21.02
CA THR A 30 50.42 17.18 22.28
C THR A 30 51.47 18.29 22.29
N LYS A 31 51.10 19.44 22.90
CA LYS A 31 51.85 20.44 23.71
C LYS A 31 51.43 21.87 23.27
N ALA A 32 51.18 22.86 24.12
CA ALA A 32 51.48 23.12 25.54
C ALA A 32 50.34 23.99 26.13
N LEU A 33 49.91 23.75 27.36
CA LEU A 33 50.21 24.54 28.56
C LEU A 33 49.74 26.03 28.52
N ASN A 34 48.81 26.31 29.44
CA ASN A 34 48.38 27.58 30.02
C ASN A 34 47.15 28.30 29.45
N GLY A 35 46.15 28.40 30.34
CA GLY A 35 45.40 29.64 30.54
C GLY A 35 43.97 29.61 30.02
N THR A 36 43.03 29.71 30.97
CA THR A 36 41.61 30.06 30.82
C THR A 36 40.67 29.00 30.24
N GLU A 37 39.90 28.41 31.16
CA GLU A 37 38.68 27.61 30.94
C GLU A 37 37.78 28.17 29.81
N PRO A 38 37.38 27.36 28.81
CA PRO A 38 36.13 27.58 28.13
C PRO A 38 35.06 26.77 28.86
N ASN A 39 34.16 27.48 29.53
CA ASN A 39 32.91 26.92 30.03
C ASN A 39 32.12 26.29 28.86
N TYR A 40 32.23 24.96 28.68
CA TYR A 40 31.55 24.19 27.62
C TYR A 40 30.05 23.94 27.92
N HIS A 41 29.39 24.87 28.59
CA HIS A 41 27.94 24.87 28.69
C HIS A 41 27.37 25.88 27.71
N SER A 42 26.81 25.35 26.61
CA SER A 42 25.74 25.92 25.75
C SER A 42 26.13 26.06 24.28
N LEU A 43 26.13 24.94 23.54
CA LEU A 43 25.82 24.94 22.11
C LEU A 43 24.37 24.45 21.95
N PRO A 44 23.39 25.34 21.70
CA PRO A 44 21.98 24.96 21.66
C PRO A 44 21.54 24.32 20.33
N SER A 45 22.35 24.44 19.27
CA SER A 45 21.87 24.19 17.89
C SER A 45 21.99 22.73 17.43
N ALA A 46 23.07 22.01 17.78
CA ALA A 46 23.27 20.63 17.32
C ALA A 46 22.43 19.60 18.10
N ARG A 47 22.20 19.85 19.39
CA ARG A 47 21.36 18.99 20.25
C ARG A 47 19.90 18.96 19.82
N THR A 48 19.43 20.03 19.20
CA THR A 48 18.03 20.15 18.78
C THR A 48 17.73 19.23 17.58
N ASP A 49 18.70 19.04 16.68
CA ASP A 49 18.55 18.17 15.49
C ASP A 49 18.58 16.68 15.87
N GLU A 50 19.51 16.27 16.73
CA GLU A 50 19.56 14.90 17.27
C GLU A 50 18.27 14.56 18.03
N GLN A 51 17.74 15.50 18.81
CA GLN A 51 16.49 15.29 19.53
C GLN A 51 15.27 15.19 18.58
N ALA A 52 15.26 15.94 17.47
CA ALA A 52 14.23 15.84 16.45
C ALA A 52 14.31 14.51 15.68
N LEU A 53 15.52 14.04 15.35
CA LEU A 53 15.76 12.74 14.75
C LEU A 53 15.24 11.62 15.65
N LEU A 54 15.59 11.61 16.94
CA LEU A 54 15.10 10.64 17.91
C LEU A 54 13.57 10.69 18.07
N SER A 55 12.98 11.89 18.07
CA SER A 55 11.52 12.06 18.10
C SER A 55 10.85 11.49 16.85
N SER A 56 11.46 11.66 15.68
CA SER A 56 10.97 11.09 14.42
C SER A 56 11.06 9.56 14.42
N ILE A 57 12.14 9.00 14.97
CA ILE A 57 12.33 7.55 15.11
C ILE A 57 11.25 6.97 16.02
N LEU A 58 10.99 7.60 17.16
CA LEU A 58 9.94 7.18 18.08
C LEU A 58 8.54 7.29 17.45
N ALA A 59 8.23 8.40 16.77
CA ALA A 59 6.94 8.58 16.10
C ALA A 59 6.71 7.55 14.97
N LYS A 60 7.74 7.31 14.15
CA LYS A 60 7.71 6.29 13.09
C LYS A 60 7.55 4.89 13.69
N THR A 61 8.27 4.60 14.76
CA THR A 61 8.17 3.31 15.46
C THR A 61 6.78 3.11 16.05
N ALA A 62 6.23 4.12 16.72
CA ALA A 62 4.88 4.08 17.28
C ALA A 62 3.80 3.91 16.20
N SER A 63 3.97 4.51 15.02
CA SER A 63 3.05 4.34 13.90
C SER A 63 3.15 2.97 13.22
N ASN A 64 4.31 2.30 13.30
CA ASN A 64 4.57 1.04 12.61
C ASN A 64 4.30 -0.19 13.49
N ILE A 65 4.34 -0.05 14.81
CA ILE A 65 3.99 -1.14 15.73
C ILE A 65 2.48 -1.36 15.69
N ILE A 66 2.08 -2.62 15.54
CA ILE A 66 0.68 -3.03 15.56
C ILE A 66 0.25 -3.24 17.01
N ASP A 67 -0.76 -2.49 17.45
CA ASP A 67 -1.44 -2.75 18.72
C ASP A 67 -2.37 -3.96 18.57
N VAL A 68 -1.95 -5.10 19.10
CA VAL A 68 -2.72 -6.36 19.07
C VAL A 68 -3.93 -6.35 20.02
N SER A 69 -4.06 -5.34 20.89
CA SER A 69 -5.15 -5.20 21.87
C SER A 69 -6.24 -4.19 21.47
N ALA A 70 -6.08 -3.50 20.33
CA ALA A 70 -6.96 -2.42 19.91
C ALA A 70 -8.43 -2.84 19.65
N ALA A 71 -8.71 -4.14 19.54
CA ALA A 71 -10.06 -4.68 19.32
C ALA A 71 -11.04 -4.36 20.47
N ASP A 72 -10.54 -4.19 21.70
CA ASP A 72 -11.36 -3.94 22.89
C ASP A 72 -11.38 -2.45 23.31
N SER A 73 -10.76 -1.56 22.52
CA SER A 73 -10.77 -0.13 22.82
C SER A 73 -12.21 0.39 22.84
N GLN A 74 -12.59 1.09 23.91
CA GLN A 74 -13.81 1.91 23.90
C GLN A 74 -13.65 2.88 22.73
N GLY A 75 -14.41 2.62 21.67
CA GLY A 75 -14.40 3.45 20.48
C GLY A 75 -14.85 4.87 20.80
N MET A 76 -14.99 5.65 19.73
CA MET A 76 -15.54 7.00 19.79
C MET A 76 -16.79 7.08 20.67
N GLU A 77 -16.86 8.07 21.57
CA GLU A 77 -18.03 8.22 22.42
C GLU A 77 -19.28 8.54 21.59
N GLN A 78 -20.45 8.10 22.07
CA GLN A 78 -21.71 8.27 21.32
C GLN A 78 -22.00 9.73 20.98
N HIS A 79 -21.72 10.65 21.90
CA HIS A 79 -21.98 12.08 21.70
C HIS A 79 -21.05 12.68 20.63
N GLU A 80 -19.75 12.34 20.67
CA GLU A 80 -18.79 12.72 19.64
C GLU A 80 -19.22 12.18 18.26
N TYR A 81 -19.68 10.93 18.20
CA TYR A 81 -20.11 10.30 16.95
C TYR A 81 -21.29 11.06 16.34
N MET A 82 -22.30 11.40 17.15
CA MET A 82 -23.47 12.13 16.70
C MET A 82 -23.12 13.53 16.21
N ASP A 83 -22.23 14.23 16.90
CA ASP A 83 -21.75 15.55 16.49
C ASP A 83 -20.95 15.49 15.18
N ARG A 84 -20.07 14.49 15.03
CA ARG A 84 -19.31 14.25 13.79
C ARG A 84 -20.22 13.90 12.63
N ALA A 85 -21.23 13.05 12.83
CA ALA A 85 -22.23 12.71 11.82
C ALA A 85 -22.99 13.96 11.36
N ARG A 86 -23.46 14.79 12.29
CA ARG A 86 -24.12 16.07 11.98
C ARG A 86 -23.19 17.02 11.21
N GLN A 87 -21.92 17.11 11.61
CA GLN A 87 -20.93 17.93 10.92
C GLN A 87 -20.74 17.49 9.47
N TYR A 88 -20.63 16.18 9.22
CA TYR A 88 -20.51 15.64 7.86
C TYR A 88 -21.77 15.84 7.04
N SER A 89 -22.96 15.60 7.61
CA SER A 89 -24.22 15.86 6.93
C SER A 89 -24.36 17.32 6.50
N ASN A 90 -24.02 18.26 7.38
CA ASN A 90 -24.08 19.70 7.08
C ASN A 90 -23.08 20.10 5.99
N ARG A 91 -21.83 19.62 6.07
CA ARG A 91 -20.81 19.87 5.03
C ARG A 91 -21.22 19.26 3.69
N LEU A 92 -21.74 18.04 3.71
CA LEU A 92 -22.22 17.35 2.52
C LEU A 92 -23.40 18.08 1.87
N ALA A 93 -24.35 18.60 2.66
CA ALA A 93 -25.47 19.37 2.12
C ALA A 93 -24.98 20.60 1.35
N VAL A 94 -24.04 21.37 1.91
CA VAL A 94 -23.42 22.52 1.24
C VAL A 94 -22.71 22.11 -0.05
N LEU A 95 -21.87 21.06 0.00
CA LEU A 95 -21.14 20.56 -1.17
C LEU A 95 -22.09 20.01 -2.25
N SER A 96 -23.17 19.33 -1.87
CA SER A 96 -24.14 18.77 -2.81
C SER A 96 -24.89 19.83 -3.61
N SER A 97 -25.07 21.01 -3.02
CA SER A 97 -25.74 22.14 -3.68
C SER A 97 -24.88 22.72 -4.82
N SER A 98 -23.57 22.84 -4.62
CA SER A 98 -22.62 23.36 -5.61
C SER A 98 -22.17 22.32 -6.64
N LEU A 99 -22.37 21.04 -6.36
CA LEU A 99 -22.00 19.96 -7.25
C LEU A 99 -22.89 19.94 -8.50
N THR A 100 -22.29 20.02 -9.69
CA THR A 100 -23.02 20.01 -10.97
C THR A 100 -23.12 18.63 -11.60
N HIS A 101 -22.26 17.69 -11.20
CA HIS A 101 -22.17 16.32 -11.70
C HIS A 101 -22.60 15.31 -10.61
N TRP A 102 -22.85 14.05 -10.97
CA TRP A 102 -23.30 12.96 -10.06
C TRP A 102 -24.63 13.17 -9.31
N LYS A 103 -25.44 14.17 -9.69
CA LYS A 103 -26.80 14.36 -9.15
C LYS A 103 -27.80 13.32 -9.65
N LYS A 104 -27.52 12.75 -10.82
CA LYS A 104 -28.31 11.69 -11.45
C LYS A 104 -27.36 10.68 -12.08
N LEU A 105 -27.81 9.44 -12.15
CA LEU A 105 -27.13 8.44 -12.94
C LEU A 105 -27.15 8.88 -14.42
N PRO A 106 -26.02 8.82 -15.14
CA PRO A 106 -26.00 9.07 -16.57
C PRO A 106 -26.97 8.11 -17.29
N PRO A 107 -27.68 8.56 -18.34
CA PRO A 107 -28.49 7.67 -19.15
C PRO A 107 -27.60 6.68 -19.91
N LEU A 108 -28.19 5.57 -20.37
CA LEU A 108 -27.51 4.66 -21.29
C LEU A 108 -27.11 5.40 -22.57
N PRO A 109 -25.91 5.16 -23.12
CA PRO A 109 -25.48 5.79 -24.36
C PRO A 109 -26.34 5.31 -25.53
N SER A 110 -26.71 6.23 -26.42
CA SER A 110 -27.36 5.87 -27.68
C SER A 110 -26.32 5.27 -28.63
N LEU A 111 -26.47 3.98 -28.94
CA LEU A 111 -25.53 3.25 -29.81
C LEU A 111 -25.83 3.42 -31.30
N THR A 112 -27.09 3.67 -31.66
CA THR A 112 -27.54 3.84 -33.05
C THR A 112 -28.83 4.67 -33.12
N SER A 113 -29.01 5.42 -34.20
CA SER A 113 -30.28 6.10 -34.53
C SER A 113 -31.24 5.23 -35.37
N GLN A 114 -30.77 4.07 -35.85
CA GLN A 114 -31.55 3.15 -36.69
C GLN A 114 -31.56 1.72 -36.10
N PRO A 115 -32.25 1.48 -34.97
CA PRO A 115 -32.20 0.20 -34.26
C PRO A 115 -32.69 -0.97 -35.12
N HIS A 116 -33.73 -0.77 -35.93
CA HIS A 116 -34.25 -1.83 -36.80
C HIS A 116 -33.25 -2.25 -37.88
N GLN A 117 -32.48 -1.30 -38.44
CA GLN A 117 -31.47 -1.62 -39.44
C GLN A 117 -30.32 -2.40 -38.82
N VAL A 118 -29.83 -2.00 -37.64
CA VAL A 118 -28.75 -2.69 -36.94
C VAL A 118 -29.17 -4.08 -36.51
N LEU A 119 -30.39 -4.26 -36.00
CA LEU A 119 -30.88 -5.58 -35.59
C LEU A 119 -31.17 -6.52 -36.77
N ALA A 120 -31.42 -5.98 -37.97
CA ALA A 120 -31.61 -6.74 -39.20
C ALA A 120 -30.32 -6.92 -40.01
N SER A 121 -29.17 -6.44 -39.50
CA SER A 121 -27.89 -6.63 -40.17
C SER A 121 -27.46 -8.08 -40.18
N GLU A 122 -26.44 -8.40 -40.98
CA GLU A 122 -25.84 -9.72 -40.97
C GLU A 122 -25.41 -10.12 -39.54
N PRO A 123 -25.80 -11.32 -39.07
CA PRO A 123 -25.41 -11.79 -37.75
C PRO A 123 -23.91 -12.12 -37.71
N ILE A 124 -23.39 -12.29 -36.49
CA ILE A 124 -22.00 -12.72 -36.30
C ILE A 124 -21.76 -14.07 -37.00
N PRO A 125 -20.73 -14.22 -37.85
CA PRO A 125 -20.41 -15.48 -38.51
C PRO A 125 -20.17 -16.61 -37.52
N PHE A 126 -20.70 -17.80 -37.83
CA PHE A 126 -20.56 -18.97 -36.94
C PHE A 126 -19.09 -19.40 -36.74
N SER A 127 -18.22 -19.14 -37.72
CA SER A 127 -16.77 -19.35 -37.62
C SER A 127 -16.15 -18.66 -36.41
N ASP A 128 -16.60 -17.43 -36.13
CA ASP A 128 -16.06 -16.58 -35.08
C ASP A 128 -16.49 -17.13 -33.71
N LEU A 129 -17.76 -17.52 -33.59
CA LEU A 129 -18.27 -18.18 -32.39
C LEU A 129 -17.52 -19.50 -32.10
N GLN A 130 -17.28 -20.31 -33.13
CA GLN A 130 -16.53 -21.55 -32.99
C GLN A 130 -15.06 -21.30 -32.61
N GLN A 131 -14.43 -20.28 -33.19
CA GLN A 131 -13.07 -19.88 -32.86
C GLN A 131 -12.96 -19.41 -31.41
N VAL A 132 -13.82 -18.50 -30.96
CA VAL A 132 -13.83 -17.99 -29.58
C VAL A 132 -14.09 -19.13 -28.59
N SER A 133 -15.01 -20.04 -28.90
CA SER A 133 -15.30 -21.21 -28.05
C SER A 133 -14.08 -22.11 -27.89
N ARG A 134 -13.31 -22.35 -28.96
CA ARG A 134 -12.05 -23.12 -28.90
C ARG A 134 -10.99 -22.41 -28.05
N ILE A 135 -10.84 -21.10 -28.23
CA ILE A 135 -9.90 -20.29 -27.44
C ILE A 135 -10.25 -20.38 -25.95
N ALA A 136 -11.54 -20.21 -25.61
CA ALA A 136 -12.01 -20.30 -24.23
C ALA A 136 -11.76 -21.68 -23.61
N ALA A 137 -12.07 -22.76 -24.35
CA ALA A 137 -11.81 -24.13 -23.89
C ALA A 137 -10.31 -24.41 -23.69
N TYR A 138 -9.46 -23.90 -24.58
CA TYR A 138 -8.02 -24.02 -24.46
C TYR A 138 -7.48 -23.27 -23.24
N ALA A 139 -7.91 -22.02 -23.04
CA ALA A 139 -7.55 -21.24 -21.87
C ALA A 139 -8.00 -21.92 -20.56
N TYR A 140 -9.24 -22.43 -20.52
CA TYR A 140 -9.75 -23.19 -19.38
C TYR A 140 -8.92 -24.45 -19.10
N SER A 141 -8.52 -25.17 -20.15
CA SER A 141 -7.67 -26.36 -20.01
C SER A 141 -6.30 -26.03 -19.43
N ALA A 142 -5.72 -24.88 -19.77
CA ALA A 142 -4.45 -24.42 -19.22
C ALA A 142 -4.51 -24.15 -17.71
N LEU A 143 -5.68 -23.74 -17.17
CA LEU A 143 -5.85 -23.53 -15.73
C LEU A 143 -5.60 -24.80 -14.90
N SER A 144 -5.79 -25.99 -15.48
CA SER A 144 -5.48 -27.26 -14.81
C SER A 144 -3.99 -27.44 -14.48
N GLN A 145 -3.11 -26.71 -15.17
CA GLN A 145 -1.67 -26.71 -14.91
C GLN A 145 -1.28 -25.80 -13.74
N ILE A 146 -2.20 -24.96 -13.24
CA ILE A 146 -2.01 -24.18 -12.02
C ILE A 146 -2.22 -25.12 -10.82
N ARG A 147 -1.21 -25.95 -10.56
CA ARG A 147 -1.16 -26.89 -9.44
C ARG A 147 0.28 -27.03 -8.96
N VAL A 148 0.45 -27.46 -7.72
CA VAL A 148 1.77 -27.82 -7.21
C VAL A 148 2.07 -29.26 -7.62
N ASP A 149 3.15 -29.48 -8.37
CA ASP A 149 3.65 -30.82 -8.63
C ASP A 149 4.30 -31.37 -7.35
N ALA A 150 3.72 -32.42 -6.77
CA ALA A 150 4.28 -33.07 -5.58
C ALA A 150 5.67 -33.64 -5.89
N LYS A 151 6.68 -33.26 -5.10
CA LYS A 151 8.06 -33.75 -5.24
C LYS A 151 8.46 -34.68 -4.10
N GLU A 152 8.22 -34.27 -2.87
CA GLU A 152 8.56 -35.02 -1.66
C GLU A 152 7.38 -35.01 -0.69
N GLU A 153 7.36 -35.98 0.24
CA GLU A 153 6.37 -36.00 1.31
C GLU A 153 6.64 -34.87 2.30
N LEU A 154 5.66 -33.99 2.50
CA LEU A 154 5.76 -32.92 3.50
C LEU A 154 5.55 -33.43 4.94
N VAL A 155 4.99 -34.64 5.08
CA VAL A 155 4.66 -35.27 6.35
C VAL A 155 5.13 -36.71 6.30
N VAL A 156 5.99 -37.08 7.24
CA VAL A 156 6.46 -38.47 7.42
C VAL A 156 5.97 -39.00 8.77
N GLN A 157 5.52 -40.24 8.80
CA GLN A 157 5.12 -40.90 10.04
C GLN A 157 6.30 -41.65 10.64
N PHE A 158 6.71 -41.27 11.83
CA PHE A 158 7.71 -42.01 12.59
C PHE A 158 7.04 -43.17 13.32
N GLY A 159 7.28 -44.39 12.83
CA GLY A 159 6.97 -45.64 13.54
C GLY A 159 8.24 -46.27 14.10
N ILE A 160 8.17 -46.81 15.30
CA ILE A 160 9.24 -47.63 15.91
C ILE A 160 9.05 -49.07 15.41
N PRO A 161 10.12 -49.81 15.03
CA PRO A 161 10.02 -51.19 14.56
C PRO A 161 9.43 -52.17 15.58
#